data_AF-A0A9X3MSH8-F1
#
_entry.id   AF-A0A9X3MSH8-F1
#
_cell.length_a   1.000
_cell.length_b   1.000
_cell.length_c   1.000
_cell.angle_alpha   90.00
_cell.angle_beta   90.00
_cell.angle_gamma   90.00
#
_symmetry.space_group_name_H-M   'P 1'
#
loop_
_entity.id
_entity.type
_entity.pdbx_description
1 polymer ?
#
loop_
_entity_poly.entity_id
_entity_poly.type
_entity_poly.pdbx_seq_one_letter_code
_entity_poly.pdbx_strand_id
1 'polypeptide(L)'
;MEFSRELRDDVLAGEITLSVRLWKRPQVKEGGRYRVGSGLIEIDAIELVPFAAITEADVRRAGEPDRETLRDRAAHAGPIDEETLVYRIELHVVSL
;
A
#
# COMPACT_ATOMS: atom_id res chain seq x y z
N MET A 1 4.23 8.45 3.32
CA MET A 1 3.62 7.12 3.48
C MET A 1 4.19 6.47 4.72
N GLU A 2 3.38 5.81 5.52
CA GLU A 2 3.85 5.07 6.71
C GLU A 2 3.42 3.60 6.60
N PHE A 3 4.29 2.72 7.08
CA PHE A 3 4.03 1.29 7.27
C PHE A 3 4.12 0.97 8.76
N SER A 4 3.24 0.07 9.21
CA SER A 4 3.29 -0.50 10.56
C SER A 4 4.63 -1.21 10.76
N ARG A 5 5.11 -1.26 12.00
CA ARG A 5 6.50 -1.66 12.30
C ARG A 5 6.82 -3.05 11.77
N GLU A 6 5.87 -3.96 11.87
CA GLU A 6 5.99 -5.35 11.44
C GLU A 6 6.13 -5.52 9.92
N LEU A 7 5.68 -4.56 9.10
CA LEU A 7 5.78 -4.64 7.64
C LEU A 7 7.04 -3.97 7.08
N ARG A 8 7.79 -3.23 7.90
CA ARG A 8 8.91 -2.40 7.40
C ARG A 8 10.03 -3.25 6.84
N ASP A 9 10.35 -4.36 7.51
CA ASP A 9 11.45 -5.23 7.08
C ASP A 9 11.11 -5.88 5.73
N ASP A 10 9.88 -6.32 5.53
CA ASP A 10 9.43 -6.92 4.26
C ASP A 10 9.35 -5.88 3.12
N VAL A 11 8.95 -4.63 3.41
CA VAL A 11 9.02 -3.52 2.45
C VAL A 11 10.47 -3.23 2.06
N LEU A 12 11.38 -3.19 3.04
CA LEU A 12 12.80 -2.90 2.80
C LEU A 12 13.54 -4.07 2.15
N ALA A 13 13.06 -5.30 2.31
CA ALA A 13 13.51 -6.47 1.57
C ALA A 13 12.99 -6.48 0.12
N GLY A 14 12.01 -5.65 -0.22
CA GLY A 14 11.37 -5.63 -1.54
C GLY A 14 10.31 -6.72 -1.73
N GLU A 15 9.91 -7.41 -0.67
CA GLU A 15 8.86 -8.43 -0.70
C GLU A 15 7.47 -7.77 -0.78
N ILE A 16 7.29 -6.64 -0.10
CA ILE A 16 6.09 -5.79 -0.22
C ILE A 16 6.36 -4.69 -1.24
N THR A 17 5.63 -4.74 -2.36
CA THR A 17 5.76 -3.82 -3.51
C THR A 17 4.45 -3.10 -3.85
N LEU A 18 3.42 -3.29 -3.04
CA LEU A 18 2.12 -2.68 -3.22
C LEU A 18 1.54 -2.26 -1.88
N SER A 19 0.77 -1.18 -1.88
CA SER A 19 0.01 -0.74 -0.73
C SER A 19 -1.37 -0.28 -1.16
N VAL A 20 -2.39 -0.73 -0.45
CA VAL A 20 -3.76 -0.22 -0.57
C VAL A 20 -4.06 0.73 0.59
N ARG A 21 -4.65 1.89 0.28
CA ARG A 21 -4.93 2.93 1.27
C ARG A 21 -6.27 3.62 1.01
N LEU A 22 -7.11 3.70 2.03
CA LEU A 22 -8.22 4.65 2.04
C LEU A 22 -7.73 6.00 2.57
N TRP A 23 -7.65 7.00 1.69
CA TRP A 23 -7.28 8.37 2.05
C TRP A 23 -8.31 9.37 1.56
N LYS A 24 -8.52 10.46 2.32
CA LYS A 24 -9.36 11.60 1.90
C LYS A 24 -8.73 12.41 0.75
N ARG A 25 -7.40 12.38 0.63
CA ARG A 25 -6.62 13.05 -0.41
C ARG A 25 -5.29 12.30 -0.60
N PRO A 26 -4.65 12.36 -1.78
CA PRO A 26 -3.35 11.75 -2.00
C PRO A 26 -2.32 12.27 -0.98
N GLN A 27 -1.57 11.34 -0.37
CA GLN A 27 -0.50 11.64 0.60
C GLN A 27 0.90 11.45 -0.01
N VAL A 28 0.97 10.87 -1.22
CA VAL A 28 2.18 10.65 -1.98
C VAL A 28 1.96 11.02 -3.46
N LYS A 29 3.05 11.05 -4.22
CA LYS A 29 3.06 11.27 -5.67
C LYS A 29 3.95 10.24 -6.35
N GLU A 30 3.62 9.89 -7.60
CA GLU A 30 4.49 9.09 -8.47
C GLU A 30 5.87 9.75 -8.63
N GLY A 31 6.92 8.93 -8.65
CA GLY A 31 8.33 9.34 -8.57
C GLY A 31 8.74 9.95 -7.23
N GLY A 32 7.84 10.03 -6.25
CA GLY A 32 8.13 10.55 -4.92
C GLY A 32 8.88 9.53 -4.07
N ARG A 33 9.91 9.97 -3.34
CA ARG A 33 10.67 9.14 -2.40
C ARG A 33 10.24 9.37 -0.97
N TYR A 34 10.08 8.30 -0.19
CA TYR A 34 9.60 8.33 1.18
C TYR A 34 10.38 7.38 2.08
N ARG A 35 10.61 7.77 3.33
CA ARG A 35 11.29 6.93 4.31
C ARG A 35 10.38 5.82 4.82
N VAL A 36 10.93 4.62 4.94
CA VAL A 36 10.33 3.47 5.63
C VAL A 36 11.40 2.88 6.54
N GLY A 37 11.22 2.96 7.86
CA GLY A 37 12.27 2.53 8.79
C GLY A 37 13.59 3.27 8.56
N SER A 38 14.66 2.52 8.29
CA SER A 38 15.98 3.04 7.95
C SER A 38 16.17 3.34 6.46
N GLY A 39 15.35 2.77 5.57
CA GLY A 39 15.53 2.88 4.13
C GLY A 39 14.55 3.84 3.43
N LEU A 40 14.62 3.84 2.10
CA LEU A 40 13.80 4.66 1.22
C LEU A 40 13.06 3.79 0.20
N ILE A 41 11.80 4.15 -0.06
CA ILE A 41 11.02 3.66 -1.20
C ILE A 41 10.77 4.80 -2.19
N GLU A 42 10.53 4.44 -3.45
CA GLU A 42 9.98 5.32 -4.48
C GLU A 42 8.59 4.81 -4.88
N ILE A 43 7.68 5.73 -5.19
CA ILE A 43 6.32 5.39 -5.66
C ILE A 43 6.33 5.30 -7.17
N ASP A 44 5.95 4.14 -7.70
CA ASP A 44 5.96 3.85 -9.14
C ASP A 44 4.66 4.28 -9.81
N ALA A 45 3.53 3.96 -9.21
CA ALA A 45 2.20 4.23 -9.76
C ALA A 45 1.17 4.48 -8.65
N ILE A 46 0.18 5.32 -8.94
CA ILE A 46 -0.96 5.58 -8.05
C ILE A 46 -2.26 5.50 -8.85
N GLU A 47 -3.10 4.53 -8.52
CA GLU A 47 -4.41 4.34 -9.14
C GLU A 47 -5.52 4.48 -8.10
N LEU A 48 -6.63 5.11 -8.47
CA LEU A 48 -7.86 5.14 -7.66
C LEU A 48 -8.84 4.11 -8.22
N VAL A 49 -9.06 3.02 -7.47
CA VAL A 49 -9.85 1.87 -7.92
C VAL A 49 -10.90 1.50 -6.88
N PRO A 50 -12.05 0.92 -7.27
CA PRO A 50 -12.96 0.31 -6.29
C PRO A 50 -12.27 -0.87 -5.60
N PHE A 51 -12.58 -1.11 -4.33
CA PHE A 51 -11.98 -2.24 -3.59
C PHE A 51 -12.29 -3.60 -4.23
N ALA A 52 -13.40 -3.72 -4.95
CA ALA A 52 -13.75 -4.88 -5.79
C ALA A 52 -12.70 -5.22 -6.85
N ALA A 53 -11.88 -4.26 -7.29
CA ALA A 53 -10.82 -4.47 -8.28
C ALA A 53 -9.53 -5.03 -7.68
N ILE A 54 -9.38 -5.05 -6.34
CA ILE A 54 -8.20 -5.58 -5.67
C ILE A 54 -8.14 -7.10 -5.85
N THR A 55 -7.09 -7.57 -6.51
CA THR A 55 -6.90 -8.98 -6.86
C THR A 55 -6.14 -9.75 -5.77
N GLU A 56 -6.18 -11.07 -5.82
CA GLU A 56 -5.32 -11.91 -4.97
C GLU A 56 -3.82 -11.65 -5.18
N ALA A 57 -3.42 -11.22 -6.38
CA ALA A 57 -2.04 -10.85 -6.66
C ALA A 57 -1.67 -9.55 -5.95
N ASP A 58 -2.58 -8.57 -5.88
CA ASP A 58 -2.37 -7.33 -5.12
C ASP A 58 -2.28 -7.63 -3.62
N VAL A 59 -3.12 -8.52 -3.08
CA VAL A 59 -3.07 -8.98 -1.68
C VAL A 59 -1.70 -9.55 -1.35
N ARG A 60 -1.18 -10.45 -2.19
CA ARG A 60 0.17 -11.03 -2.03
C ARG A 60 1.28 -9.98 -2.11
N ARG A 61 1.22 -9.06 -3.08
CA ARG A 61 2.18 -7.95 -3.21
C ARG A 61 2.13 -6.95 -2.05
N ALA A 62 1.00 -6.88 -1.34
CA ALA A 62 0.82 -6.07 -0.15
C ALA A 62 1.32 -6.75 1.13
N GLY A 63 1.73 -8.02 1.06
CA GLY A 63 2.19 -8.80 2.21
C GLY A 63 1.06 -9.27 3.13
N GLU A 64 -0.18 -9.30 2.65
CA GLU A 64 -1.33 -9.71 3.45
C GLU A 64 -1.71 -11.17 3.21
N PRO A 65 -2.22 -11.87 4.25
CA PRO A 65 -2.64 -13.26 4.12
C PRO A 65 -3.92 -13.41 3.27
N ASP A 66 -4.80 -12.41 3.33
CA ASP A 66 -6.07 -12.40 2.63
C ASP A 66 -6.61 -10.98 2.41
N ARG A 67 -7.66 -10.91 1.60
CA ARG A 67 -8.29 -9.66 1.17
C ARG A 67 -9.01 -8.92 2.31
N GLU A 68 -9.51 -9.64 3.31
CA GLU A 68 -10.18 -9.03 4.47
C GLU A 68 -9.17 -8.37 5.42
N THR A 69 -8.03 -9.01 5.66
CA THR A 69 -6.92 -8.43 6.42
C THR A 69 -6.39 -7.17 5.72
N LEU A 70 -6.28 -7.20 4.40
CA LEU A 70 -5.93 -6.01 3.60
C LEU A 70 -6.99 -4.90 3.72
N ARG A 71 -8.28 -5.26 3.68
CA ARG A 71 -9.41 -4.33 3.84
C ARG A 71 -9.31 -3.60 5.18
N ASP A 72 -9.16 -4.36 6.26
CA ASP A 72 -9.05 -3.84 7.62
C ASP A 72 -7.83 -2.94 7.78
N ARG A 73 -6.69 -3.34 7.22
CA ARG A 73 -5.48 -2.51 7.26
C ARG A 73 -5.64 -1.22 6.46
N ALA A 74 -6.30 -1.24 5.31
CA ALA A 74 -6.49 -0.06 4.47
C ALA A 74 -7.49 0.96 5.05
N ALA A 75 -8.40 0.52 5.93
CA ALA A 75 -9.56 1.26 6.47
C ALA A 75 -9.24 2.37 7.50
N HIS A 76 -8.11 3.07 7.37
CA HIS A 76 -7.70 4.11 8.32
C HIS A 76 -8.61 5.34 8.37
N ALA A 77 -9.41 5.57 7.31
CA ALA A 77 -10.25 6.76 7.17
C ALA A 77 -11.76 6.47 7.18
N GLY A 78 -12.15 5.23 7.53
CA GLY A 78 -13.53 4.76 7.52
C GLY A 78 -13.64 3.33 6.99
N PRO A 79 -14.84 2.73 7.07
CA PRO A 79 -15.09 1.38 6.53
C PRO A 79 -14.87 1.34 5.01
N ILE A 80 -14.49 0.16 4.52
CA ILE A 80 -14.31 -0.13 3.09
C ILE A 80 -15.31 -1.23 2.69
N ASP A 81 -16.21 -0.88 1.77
CA ASP A 81 -17.02 -1.85 1.03
C ASP A 81 -16.44 -2.09 -0.37
N GLU A 82 -17.10 -2.93 -1.16
CA GLU A 82 -16.65 -3.33 -2.50
C GLU A 82 -16.59 -2.14 -3.49
N GLU A 83 -17.44 -1.14 -3.33
CA GLU A 83 -17.51 0.04 -4.22
C GLU A 83 -16.61 1.19 -3.75
N THR A 84 -16.12 1.11 -2.51
CA THR A 84 -15.26 2.12 -1.90
C THR A 84 -13.99 2.30 -2.72
N LEU A 85 -13.75 3.54 -3.16
CA LEU A 85 -12.53 3.89 -3.89
C LEU A 85 -11.34 3.95 -2.95
N VAL A 86 -10.30 3.20 -3.30
CA VAL A 86 -9.03 3.10 -2.57
C VAL A 86 -7.87 3.46 -3.50
N TYR A 87 -6.80 4.01 -2.92
CA TYR A 87 -5.55 4.18 -3.65
C TYR A 87 -4.80 2.85 -3.66
N ARG A 88 -4.57 2.31 -4.86
CA ARG A 88 -3.65 1.22 -5.15
C ARG A 88 -2.32 1.83 -5.55
N ILE A 89 -1.28 1.59 -4.74
CA ILE A 89 -0.01 2.29 -4.83
C ILE A 89 1.09 1.25 -5.05
N GLU A 90 1.78 1.33 -6.18
CA GLU A 90 2.96 0.50 -6.47
C GLU A 90 4.23 1.23 -6.02
N LEU A 91 5.19 0.47 -5.49
CA LEU A 91 6.43 1.01 -4.93
C LEU A 91 7.57 -0.01 -5.00
N HIS A 92 8.79 0.51 -4.97
CA HIS A 92 10.01 -0.29 -4.81
C HIS A 92 10.97 0.36 -3.81
N VAL A 93 11.82 -0.47 -3.20
CA VAL A 93 12.94 0.00 -2.36
C VAL A 93 14.06 0.56 -3.25
N VAL A 94 14.60 1.72 -2.90
CA VAL A 94 15.65 2.41 -3.67
C VAL A 94 17.02 2.34 -3.00
N SER A 95 17.05 2.26 -1.67
CA SER A 95 18.28 2.17 -0.85
C SER A 95 17.96 1.75 0.59
N LEU A 96 18.82 0.90 1.17
CA LEU A 96 18.83 0.56 2.61
C LEU A 96 19.61 1.59 3.44
#